data_AF-K1UE78-F1
#
_entry.id   AF-K1UE78-F1
#
_cell.length_a   1.000
_cell.length_b   1.000
_cell.length_c   1.000
_cell.angle_alpha   90.00
_cell.angle_beta   90.00
_cell.angle_gamma   90.00
#
_symmetry.space_group_name_H-M   'P 1'
#
loop_
_entity.id
_entity.type
_entity.pdbx_description
1 polymer ?
#
loop_
_entity_poly.entity_id
_entity_poly.type
_entity_poly.pdbx_seq_one_letter_code
_entity_poly.pdbx_strand_id
1 'polypeptide(L)'
;EPLRRMPWIEAMEKYGSDKPDLRFGMEFADLTDLAQGHGFAVFDDAEYVTGFAATGCAGYTRKQIDALTEFVKRQQIGAKGLVWIRVEADGNVKSSVDKFYSPEQVRAMAERAGAKAGDLVLILCGKKFKTLTQLCALRLEVAQQLGLRDPKKFAPLWVIDFPLFEWDDETQRYYAVHHPFTSPKL
;
A
#
# COMPACT_ATOMS: atom_id res chain seq x y z
N GLU A 1 25.02 4.26 -17.01
CA GLU A 1 24.99 4.53 -15.55
C GLU A 1 24.63 3.25 -14.80
N PRO A 2 25.06 3.06 -13.54
CA PRO A 2 24.66 1.88 -12.78
C PRO A 2 23.14 1.86 -12.56
N LEU A 3 22.55 0.67 -12.63
CA LEU A 3 21.12 0.49 -12.35
C LEU A 3 20.81 0.90 -10.91
N ARG A 4 19.61 1.46 -10.68
CA ARG A 4 19.10 1.80 -9.35
C ARG A 4 19.18 0.55 -8.44
N ARG A 5 19.61 0.74 -7.20
CA ARG A 5 19.61 -0.29 -6.16
C ARG A 5 18.63 0.11 -5.05
N MET A 6 17.90 -0.84 -4.51
CA MET A 6 16.89 -0.63 -3.48
C MET A 6 16.98 -1.76 -2.45
N PRO A 7 17.11 -1.46 -1.15
CA PRO A 7 16.99 -2.47 -0.11
C PRO A 7 15.62 -3.16 -0.17
N TRP A 8 15.57 -4.46 0.14
CA TRP A 8 14.34 -5.25 0.14
C TRP A 8 13.26 -4.62 1.01
N ILE A 9 13.63 -4.16 2.21
CA ILE A 9 12.68 -3.53 3.13
C ILE A 9 12.09 -2.25 2.53
N GLU A 10 12.89 -1.44 1.81
CA GLU A 10 12.39 -0.24 1.12
C GLU A 10 11.43 -0.62 -0.01
N ALA A 11 11.76 -1.66 -0.79
CA ALA A 11 10.90 -2.14 -1.87
C ALA A 11 9.54 -2.63 -1.35
N MET A 12 9.56 -3.37 -0.24
CA MET A 12 8.36 -3.83 0.44
C MET A 12 7.56 -2.68 1.05
N GLU A 13 8.21 -1.75 1.76
CA GLU A 13 7.51 -0.65 2.44
C GLU A 13 6.91 0.36 1.45
N LYS A 14 7.58 0.63 0.32
CA LYS A 14 7.09 1.59 -0.69
C LYS A 14 6.14 1.00 -1.72
N TYR A 15 6.26 -0.29 -2.04
CA TYR A 15 5.53 -0.88 -3.17
C TYR A 15 4.91 -2.25 -2.85
N GLY A 16 5.18 -2.83 -1.67
CA GLY A 16 4.69 -4.15 -1.29
C GLY A 16 5.19 -5.29 -2.15
N SER A 17 6.37 -5.13 -2.76
CA SER A 17 6.97 -6.16 -3.61
C SER A 17 8.48 -6.04 -3.67
N ASP A 18 9.14 -7.19 -3.69
CA ASP A 18 10.57 -7.38 -3.97
C ASP A 18 10.92 -7.26 -5.47
N LYS A 19 9.92 -7.01 -6.33
CA LYS A 19 10.05 -6.76 -7.77
C LYS A 19 9.17 -5.58 -8.19
N PRO A 20 9.38 -4.39 -7.63
CA PRO A 20 8.46 -3.28 -7.77
C PRO A 20 8.41 -2.74 -9.21
N ASP A 21 7.20 -2.46 -9.70
CA ASP A 21 7.00 -1.75 -10.96
C ASP A 21 7.19 -0.24 -10.74
N LEU A 22 8.38 0.27 -11.08
CA LEU A 22 8.78 1.67 -10.90
C LEU A 22 8.36 2.60 -12.05
N ARG A 23 7.57 2.11 -13.02
CA ARG A 23 7.16 2.93 -14.18
C ARG A 23 6.20 4.05 -13.80
N PHE A 24 5.53 3.93 -12.65
CA PHE A 24 4.57 4.89 -12.12
C PHE A 24 4.72 5.05 -10.60
N GLY A 25 4.10 6.09 -10.03
CA GLY A 25 4.17 6.41 -8.60
C GLY A 25 3.26 5.54 -7.73
N MET A 26 2.38 6.17 -6.94
CA MET A 26 1.52 5.50 -5.94
C MET A 26 2.36 4.72 -4.92
N GLU A 27 3.40 5.36 -4.39
CA GLU A 27 4.19 4.81 -3.28
C GLU A 27 3.32 4.74 -2.03
N PHE A 28 3.60 3.75 -1.20
CA PHE A 28 2.86 3.55 0.04
C PHE A 28 3.36 4.50 1.12
N ALA A 29 2.44 4.89 1.98
CA ALA A 29 2.72 5.58 3.23
C ALA A 29 2.29 4.70 4.40
N ASP A 30 3.13 4.66 5.43
CA ASP A 30 2.74 4.20 6.75
C ASP A 30 1.88 5.27 7.42
N LEU A 31 0.66 4.88 7.80
CA LEU A 31 -0.35 5.71 8.42
C LEU A 31 -0.65 5.25 9.86
N THR A 32 0.07 4.25 10.37
CA THR A 32 -0.26 3.55 11.63
C THR A 32 -0.36 4.52 12.80
N ASP A 33 0.59 5.44 12.94
CA ASP A 33 0.63 6.44 14.00
C ASP A 33 -0.49 7.49 13.92
N LEU A 34 -0.98 7.80 12.72
CA LEU A 34 -2.10 8.73 12.50
C LEU A 34 -3.47 8.06 12.58
N ALA A 35 -3.50 6.75 12.34
CA ALA A 35 -4.72 5.98 12.26
C ALA A 35 -5.17 5.44 13.62
N GLN A 36 -4.25 5.10 14.51
CA GLN A 36 -4.57 4.42 15.77
C GLN A 36 -4.92 5.39 16.92
N GLY A 37 -5.71 4.91 17.87
CA GLY A 37 -6.11 5.64 19.08
C GLY A 37 -7.39 6.45 18.93
N HIS A 38 -8.22 6.15 17.92
CA HIS A 38 -9.40 6.94 17.56
C HIS A 38 -10.73 6.18 17.70
N GLY A 39 -10.72 4.98 18.28
CA GLY A 39 -11.93 4.19 18.56
C GLY A 39 -12.48 3.47 17.33
N PHE A 40 -11.70 3.41 16.25
CA PHE A 40 -11.99 2.59 15.09
C PHE A 40 -11.23 1.27 15.21
N ALA A 41 -11.85 0.28 15.84
CA ALA A 41 -11.23 -1.02 16.17
C ALA A 41 -10.49 -1.68 14.99
N VAL A 42 -10.96 -1.49 13.74
CA VAL A 42 -10.30 -2.04 12.55
C VAL A 42 -8.88 -1.50 12.34
N PHE A 43 -8.60 -0.25 12.72
CA PHE A 43 -7.25 0.32 12.70
C PHE A 43 -6.54 0.12 14.04
N ASP A 44 -7.24 0.31 15.16
CA ASP A 44 -6.67 0.19 16.51
C ASP A 44 -6.14 -1.23 16.79
N ASP A 45 -6.81 -2.27 16.28
CA ASP A 45 -6.41 -3.68 16.46
C ASP A 45 -5.42 -4.18 15.39
N ALA A 46 -5.10 -3.37 14.38
CA ALA A 46 -4.19 -3.76 13.31
C ALA A 46 -2.73 -3.57 13.72
N GLU A 47 -1.84 -4.48 13.30
CA GLU A 47 -0.38 -4.30 13.47
C GLU A 47 0.15 -3.13 12.62
N TYR A 48 -0.44 -2.93 11.44
CA TYR A 48 0.04 -1.97 10.46
C TYR A 48 -1.12 -1.39 9.63
N VAL A 49 -1.08 -0.08 9.38
CA VAL A 49 -2.03 0.64 8.53
C VAL A 49 -1.27 1.38 7.43
N THR A 50 -1.60 1.13 6.17
CA THR A 50 -0.90 1.72 5.03
C THR A 50 -1.82 2.02 3.87
N GLY A 51 -1.48 3.05 3.09
CA GLY A 51 -2.22 3.40 1.88
C GLY A 51 -1.38 4.13 0.84
N PHE A 52 -1.98 4.40 -0.31
CA PHE A 52 -1.39 5.24 -1.37
C PHE A 52 -2.44 6.17 -1.96
N ALA A 53 -2.00 7.30 -2.51
CA ALA A 53 -2.83 8.22 -3.27
C ALA A 53 -2.92 7.82 -4.75
N ALA A 54 -4.13 7.53 -5.23
CA ALA A 54 -4.45 7.36 -6.64
C ALA A 54 -4.74 8.73 -7.27
N THR A 55 -3.83 9.19 -8.13
CA THR A 55 -3.89 10.53 -8.71
C THR A 55 -5.10 10.71 -9.64
N GLY A 56 -5.86 11.79 -9.45
CA GLY A 56 -7.03 12.12 -10.29
C GLY A 56 -8.26 11.25 -10.03
N CYS A 57 -8.25 10.41 -9.00
CA CYS A 57 -9.32 9.45 -8.72
C CYS A 57 -10.40 9.94 -7.75
N ALA A 58 -10.39 11.21 -7.31
CA ALA A 58 -11.45 11.74 -6.44
C ALA A 58 -12.84 11.60 -7.06
N GLY A 59 -12.94 11.62 -8.39
CA GLY A 59 -14.19 11.44 -9.14
C GLY A 59 -14.72 9.99 -9.16
N TYR A 60 -14.04 9.02 -8.56
CA TYR A 60 -14.50 7.63 -8.54
C TYR A 60 -15.90 7.52 -7.91
N THR A 61 -16.81 6.87 -8.63
CA THR A 61 -18.16 6.59 -8.15
C THR A 61 -18.13 5.57 -7.00
N ARG A 62 -19.20 5.53 -6.21
CA ARG A 62 -19.33 4.51 -5.16
C ARG A 62 -19.20 3.09 -5.71
N LYS A 63 -19.79 2.83 -6.89
CA LYS A 63 -19.70 1.55 -7.60
C LYS A 63 -18.26 1.18 -7.93
N GLN A 64 -17.42 2.14 -8.35
CA GLN A 64 -16.01 1.88 -8.62
C GLN A 64 -15.23 1.55 -7.35
N ILE A 65 -15.48 2.27 -6.25
CA ILE A 65 -14.85 1.99 -4.95
C ILE A 65 -15.28 0.63 -4.40
N ASP A 66 -16.57 0.29 -4.52
CA ASP A 66 -17.09 -1.02 -4.11
C ASP A 66 -16.45 -2.14 -4.95
N ALA A 67 -16.24 -1.93 -6.26
CA ALA A 67 -15.54 -2.88 -7.12
C ALA A 67 -14.07 -3.10 -6.69
N LEU A 68 -13.36 -2.04 -6.28
CA LEU A 68 -12.01 -2.16 -5.70
C LEU A 68 -12.03 -2.88 -4.34
N THR A 69 -13.07 -2.64 -3.55
CA THR A 69 -13.28 -3.33 -2.26
C THR A 69 -13.47 -4.82 -2.46
N GLU A 70 -14.30 -5.22 -3.43
CA GLU A 70 -14.51 -6.62 -3.77
C GLU A 70 -13.28 -7.24 -4.43
N PHE A 71 -12.50 -6.48 -5.20
CA PHE A 71 -11.22 -6.93 -5.72
C PHE A 71 -10.27 -7.33 -4.59
N VAL A 72 -10.03 -6.48 -3.59
CA VAL A 72 -9.08 -6.80 -2.50
C VAL A 72 -9.57 -7.93 -1.59
N LYS A 73 -10.88 -8.18 -1.53
CA LYS A 73 -11.47 -9.30 -0.77
C LYS A 73 -11.37 -10.66 -1.46
N ARG A 74 -11.08 -10.71 -2.76
CA ARG A 74 -10.92 -11.99 -3.48
C ARG A 74 -9.93 -12.89 -2.73
N GLN A 75 -10.18 -14.19 -2.70
CA GLN A 75 -9.39 -15.14 -1.92
C GLN A 75 -7.88 -15.09 -2.23
N GLN A 76 -7.52 -14.74 -3.46
CA GLN A 76 -6.11 -14.60 -3.89
C GLN A 76 -5.40 -13.40 -3.25
N ILE A 77 -6.13 -12.38 -2.79
CA ILE A 77 -5.61 -11.19 -2.11
C ILE A 77 -5.89 -11.29 -0.61
N GLY A 78 -7.14 -11.54 -0.24
CA GLY A 78 -7.54 -11.86 1.13
C GLY A 78 -7.51 -10.67 2.10
N ALA A 79 -7.70 -9.44 1.62
CA ALA A 79 -7.93 -8.29 2.49
C ALA A 79 -9.37 -8.35 3.05
N LYS A 80 -9.60 -7.75 4.22
CA LYS A 80 -10.92 -7.78 4.87
C LYS A 80 -11.86 -6.69 4.37
N GLY A 81 -11.31 -5.58 3.87
CA GLY A 81 -12.05 -4.42 3.43
C GLY A 81 -11.11 -3.36 2.86
N LEU A 82 -11.68 -2.22 2.50
CA LEU A 82 -10.96 -1.08 1.93
C LEU A 82 -11.48 0.20 2.57
N VAL A 83 -10.57 0.99 3.12
CA VAL A 83 -10.86 2.35 3.59
C VAL A 83 -10.41 3.33 2.51
N TRP A 84 -11.14 4.43 2.34
CA TRP A 84 -10.78 5.46 1.39
C TRP A 84 -10.91 6.86 1.97
N ILE A 85 -10.06 7.76 1.48
CA ILE A 85 -10.13 9.20 1.71
C ILE A 85 -10.15 9.88 0.35
N ARG A 86 -11.13 10.73 0.12
CA ARG A 86 -11.26 11.55 -1.08
C ARG A 86 -10.82 12.95 -0.75
N VAL A 87 -9.88 13.48 -1.53
CA VAL A 87 -9.52 14.89 -1.50
C VAL A 87 -10.22 15.56 -2.68
N GLU A 88 -11.27 16.32 -2.39
CA GLU A 88 -12.03 17.04 -3.40
C GLU A 88 -11.18 18.16 -4.04
N ALA A 89 -11.63 18.66 -5.19
CA ALA A 89 -10.87 19.65 -5.96
C ALA A 89 -10.68 20.99 -5.22
N ASP A 90 -11.56 21.29 -4.27
CA ASP A 90 -11.50 22.45 -3.38
C ASP A 90 -10.62 22.22 -2.13
N GLY A 91 -10.04 21.02 -1.96
CA GLY A 91 -9.23 20.63 -0.80
C GLY A 91 -10.02 20.12 0.40
N ASN A 92 -11.35 20.00 0.29
CA ASN A 92 -12.16 19.33 1.29
C ASN A 92 -11.90 17.82 1.27
N VAL A 93 -11.97 17.19 2.44
CA VAL A 93 -11.77 15.75 2.58
C VAL A 93 -13.08 15.06 2.97
N LYS A 94 -13.33 13.90 2.36
CA LYS A 94 -14.41 12.97 2.71
C LYS A 94 -13.82 11.58 2.88
N SER A 95 -14.29 10.77 3.81
CA SER A 95 -13.74 9.44 4.00
C SER A 95 -14.81 8.40 4.36
N SER A 96 -14.46 7.13 4.24
CA SER A 96 -15.30 6.06 4.78
C SER A 96 -15.28 5.96 6.31
N VAL A 97 -14.48 6.79 6.98
CA VAL A 97 -14.24 6.74 8.43
C VAL A 97 -14.55 8.07 9.14
N ASP A 98 -15.31 8.97 8.50
CA ASP A 98 -15.66 10.32 9.01
C ASP A 98 -16.35 10.31 10.39
N LYS A 99 -16.89 9.17 10.83
CA LYS A 99 -17.49 9.02 12.17
C LYS A 99 -16.46 8.92 13.30
N PHE A 100 -15.22 8.57 12.98
CA PHE A 100 -14.15 8.29 13.95
C PHE A 100 -13.04 9.34 13.92
N TYR A 101 -12.84 9.99 12.78
CA TYR A 101 -11.76 10.96 12.56
C TYR A 101 -12.32 12.33 12.23
N SER A 102 -11.68 13.37 12.76
CA SER A 102 -11.96 14.75 12.36
C SER A 102 -11.44 15.01 10.94
N PRO A 103 -11.95 16.05 10.24
CA PRO A 103 -11.45 16.44 8.93
C PRO A 103 -9.94 16.71 8.91
N GLU A 104 -9.38 17.24 9.99
CA GLU A 104 -7.95 17.51 10.14
C GLU A 104 -7.13 16.22 10.20
N GLN A 105 -7.61 15.22 10.93
CA GLN A 105 -6.96 13.90 11.04
C GLN A 105 -7.01 13.15 9.70
N VAL A 106 -8.17 13.16 9.04
CA VAL A 106 -8.34 12.61 7.69
C VAL A 106 -7.40 13.29 6.69
N ARG A 107 -7.29 14.63 6.76
CA ARG A 107 -6.38 15.40 5.91
C ARG A 107 -4.92 15.05 6.18
N ALA A 108 -4.50 14.92 7.44
CA ALA A 108 -3.13 14.53 7.79
C ALA A 108 -2.76 13.16 7.21
N MET A 109 -3.66 12.16 7.28
CA MET A 109 -3.46 10.86 6.63
C MET A 109 -3.34 10.99 5.12
N ALA A 110 -4.19 11.81 4.49
CA ALA A 110 -4.16 12.01 3.04
C ALA A 110 -2.86 12.69 2.57
N GLU A 111 -2.40 13.71 3.28
CA GLU A 111 -1.14 14.40 3.02
C GLU A 111 0.06 13.47 3.19
N ARG A 112 0.10 12.64 4.25
CA ARG A 112 1.13 11.61 4.46
C ARG A 112 1.18 10.61 3.29
N ALA A 113 0.01 10.24 2.75
CA ALA A 113 -0.10 9.39 1.57
C ALA A 113 0.26 10.08 0.24
N GLY A 114 0.65 11.36 0.27
CA GLY A 114 1.03 12.14 -0.90
C GLY A 114 -0.14 12.63 -1.76
N ALA A 115 -1.36 12.63 -1.23
CA ALA A 115 -2.55 13.04 -1.96
C ALA A 115 -2.60 14.55 -2.20
N LYS A 116 -3.09 14.93 -3.38
CA LYS A 116 -3.41 16.32 -3.74
C LYS A 116 -4.91 16.47 -3.98
N ALA A 117 -5.36 17.71 -4.13
CA ALA A 117 -6.74 18.00 -4.55
C ALA A 117 -7.07 17.25 -5.85
N GLY A 118 -8.15 16.49 -5.85
CA GLY A 118 -8.55 15.62 -6.95
C GLY A 118 -8.12 14.15 -6.82
N ASP A 119 -7.44 13.76 -5.75
CA ASP A 119 -6.95 12.40 -5.54
C ASP A 119 -7.84 11.55 -4.62
N LEU A 120 -7.66 10.23 -4.70
CA LEU A 120 -8.30 9.25 -3.82
C LEU A 120 -7.22 8.41 -3.12
N VAL A 121 -7.19 8.46 -1.80
CA VAL A 121 -6.34 7.60 -0.98
C VAL A 121 -7.06 6.29 -0.71
N LEU A 122 -6.35 5.18 -0.89
CA LEU A 122 -6.83 3.83 -0.64
C LEU A 122 -5.98 3.20 0.45
N ILE A 123 -6.63 2.71 1.51
CA ILE A 123 -5.98 2.29 2.77
C ILE A 123 -6.39 0.86 3.11
N LEU A 124 -5.40 0.05 3.45
CA LEU A 124 -5.55 -1.30 4.01
C LEU A 124 -4.85 -1.38 5.38
N CYS A 125 -5.27 -2.34 6.20
CA CYS A 125 -4.67 -2.60 7.51
C CYS A 125 -4.60 -4.11 7.80
N GLY A 126 -3.71 -4.50 8.71
CA GLY A 126 -3.51 -5.90 9.11
C GLY A 126 -2.07 -6.20 9.53
N LYS A 127 -1.62 -7.45 9.36
CA LYS A 127 -0.21 -7.84 9.55
C LYS A 127 0.67 -7.18 8.50
N LYS A 128 1.80 -6.56 8.88
CA LYS A 128 2.58 -5.65 8.02
C LYS A 128 2.85 -6.20 6.62
N PHE A 129 3.61 -7.29 6.50
CA PHE A 129 4.02 -7.82 5.18
C PHE A 129 2.87 -8.40 4.35
N LYS A 130 1.83 -8.94 5.02
CA LYS A 130 0.62 -9.41 4.33
C LYS A 130 -0.13 -8.22 3.72
N THR A 131 -0.34 -7.17 4.50
CA THR A 131 -1.05 -5.96 4.05
C THR A 131 -0.28 -5.23 2.95
N LEU A 132 1.05 -5.16 3.03
CA LEU A 132 1.88 -4.59 1.96
C LEU A 132 1.69 -5.34 0.62
N THR A 133 1.73 -6.67 0.64
CA THR A 133 1.48 -7.51 -0.55
C THR A 133 0.07 -7.30 -1.12
N GLN A 134 -0.93 -7.20 -0.25
CA GLN A 134 -2.31 -6.94 -0.65
C GLN A 134 -2.48 -5.56 -1.30
N LEU A 135 -1.85 -4.54 -0.72
CA LEU A 135 -1.88 -3.18 -1.24
C LEU A 135 -1.14 -3.08 -2.58
N CYS A 136 -0.10 -3.89 -2.80
CA CYS A 136 0.60 -4.00 -4.08
C CYS A 136 -0.33 -4.49 -5.19
N ALA A 137 -1.12 -5.54 -4.94
CA ALA A 137 -2.10 -6.03 -5.89
C ALA A 137 -3.12 -4.93 -6.26
N LEU A 138 -3.60 -4.18 -5.27
CA LEU A 138 -4.51 -3.05 -5.50
C LEU A 138 -3.83 -1.92 -6.31
N ARG A 139 -2.59 -1.56 -5.97
CA ARG A 139 -1.80 -0.55 -6.69
C ARG A 139 -1.65 -0.90 -8.17
N LEU A 140 -1.32 -2.15 -8.48
CA LEU A 140 -1.16 -2.62 -9.86
C LEU A 140 -2.49 -2.59 -10.63
N GLU A 141 -3.60 -2.98 -9.99
CA GLU A 141 -4.94 -2.92 -10.57
C GLU A 141 -5.36 -1.47 -10.88
N VAL A 142 -5.19 -0.55 -9.93
CA VAL A 142 -5.48 0.87 -10.14
C VAL A 142 -4.60 1.45 -11.25
N ALA A 143 -3.30 1.13 -11.26
CA ALA A 143 -2.39 1.57 -12.32
C ALA A 143 -2.82 1.07 -13.71
N GLN A 144 -3.35 -0.16 -13.79
CA GLN A 144 -3.86 -0.72 -15.02
C GLN A 144 -5.11 0.02 -15.51
N GLN A 145 -6.05 0.30 -14.61
CA GLN A 145 -7.27 1.07 -14.94
C GLN A 145 -6.96 2.50 -15.40
N LEU A 146 -5.92 3.12 -14.83
CA LEU A 146 -5.46 4.46 -15.19
C LEU A 146 -4.50 4.48 -16.39
N GLY A 147 -4.13 3.32 -16.95
CA GLY A 147 -3.22 3.25 -18.09
C GLY A 147 -1.77 3.69 -17.79
N LEU A 148 -1.35 3.64 -16.52
CA LEU A 148 -0.04 4.14 -16.07
C LEU A 148 1.13 3.18 -16.38
N ARG A 149 0.82 1.95 -16.85
CA ARG A 149 1.80 0.90 -17.13
C ARG A 149 2.28 0.95 -18.58
N ASP A 150 2.94 2.05 -18.95
CA ASP A 150 3.47 2.25 -20.30
C ASP A 150 4.39 1.09 -20.73
N PRO A 151 4.05 0.35 -21.81
CA PRO A 151 4.86 -0.76 -22.30
C PRO A 151 6.19 -0.33 -22.92
N LYS A 152 6.37 0.96 -23.24
CA LYS A 152 7.60 1.51 -23.82
C LYS A 152 8.58 2.03 -22.75
N LYS A 153 8.12 2.22 -21.52
CA LYS A 153 8.95 2.67 -20.40
C LYS A 153 9.62 1.48 -19.72
N PHE A 154 10.95 1.52 -19.62
CA PHE A 154 11.73 0.53 -18.87
C PHE A 154 12.29 1.17 -17.60
N ALA A 155 12.11 0.50 -16.46
CA ALA A 155 12.60 0.96 -15.16
C ALA A 155 13.35 -0.17 -14.42
N PRO A 156 14.50 -0.64 -14.95
CA PRO A 156 15.28 -1.70 -14.32
C PRO A 156 15.88 -1.26 -12.97
N LEU A 157 15.90 -2.18 -12.01
CA LEU A 157 16.51 -2.00 -10.70
C LEU A 157 17.11 -3.32 -10.16
N TRP A 158 17.97 -3.20 -9.17
CA TRP A 158 18.34 -4.28 -8.26
C TRP A 158 17.62 -4.10 -6.93
N VAL A 159 16.93 -5.14 -6.48
CA VAL A 159 16.58 -5.27 -5.07
C VAL A 159 17.69 -6.03 -4.38
N ILE A 160 18.17 -5.52 -3.25
CA ILE A 160 19.33 -6.03 -2.49
C ILE A 160 18.99 -6.10 -1.00
N ASP A 161 19.90 -6.61 -0.18
CA ASP A 161 19.74 -6.65 1.29
C ASP A 161 18.46 -7.37 1.73
N PHE A 162 18.18 -8.51 1.09
CA PHE A 162 17.11 -9.41 1.49
C PHE A 162 17.37 -9.99 2.89
N PRO A 163 16.31 -10.23 3.68
CA PRO A 163 16.44 -11.04 4.89
C PRO A 163 16.93 -12.45 4.50
N LEU A 164 17.79 -13.03 5.33
CA LEU A 164 18.31 -14.37 5.08
C LEU A 164 17.22 -15.44 5.28
N PHE A 165 16.36 -15.21 6.28
CA PHE A 165 15.26 -16.08 6.63
C PHE A 165 13.94 -15.31 6.75
N GLU A 166 12.84 -15.99 6.45
CA GLU A 166 11.49 -15.53 6.75
C GLU A 166 10.86 -16.42 7.82
N TRP A 167 10.06 -15.82 8.70
CA TRP A 167 9.31 -16.54 9.71
C TRP A 167 7.96 -16.97 9.15
N ASP A 168 7.64 -18.25 9.29
CA ASP A 168 6.34 -18.80 8.92
C ASP A 168 5.45 -18.98 10.16
N ASP A 169 4.33 -18.26 10.18
CA ASP A 169 3.38 -18.27 11.30
C ASP A 169 2.63 -19.60 11.44
N GLU A 170 2.50 -20.41 10.39
CA GLU A 170 1.72 -21.66 10.44
C GLU A 170 2.52 -22.81 11.06
N THR A 171 3.77 -22.95 10.64
CA THR A 171 4.70 -24.00 11.08
C THR A 171 5.61 -23.56 12.22
N GLN A 172 5.61 -22.25 12.55
CA GLN A 172 6.42 -21.64 13.61
C GLN A 172 7.93 -21.89 13.40
N ARG A 173 8.40 -21.68 12.17
CA ARG A 173 9.79 -21.95 11.75
C ARG A 173 10.34 -20.88 10.83
N TYR A 174 11.66 -20.78 10.80
CA TYR A 174 12.39 -20.00 9.80
C TYR A 174 12.63 -20.81 8.53
N TYR A 175 12.37 -20.19 7.39
CA TYR A 175 12.68 -20.71 6.07
C TYR A 175 13.69 -19.80 5.37
N ALA A 176 14.59 -20.39 4.58
CA ALA A 176 15.56 -19.61 3.81
C ALA A 176 14.84 -18.88 2.66
N VAL A 177 15.03 -17.57 2.58
CA VAL A 177 14.43 -16.73 1.51
C VAL A 177 15.08 -17.00 0.15
N HIS A 178 16.34 -17.41 0.19
CA HIS A 178 17.14 -17.78 -0.98
C HIS A 178 17.71 -19.19 -0.79
N HIS A 179 18.65 -19.58 -1.64
CA HIS A 179 19.37 -20.83 -1.48
C HIS A 179 20.08 -20.89 -0.10
N PRO A 180 20.08 -22.03 0.62
CA PRO A 180 20.73 -22.18 1.93
C PRO A 180 22.24 -21.89 2.00
N PHE A 181 22.89 -21.65 0.85
CA PHE A 181 24.30 -21.28 0.76
C PHE A 181 24.51 -19.77 0.63
N THR A 182 23.45 -18.98 0.75
CA THR A 182 23.53 -17.52 0.73
C THR A 182 24.25 -17.05 1.99
N SER A 183 25.37 -16.34 1.84
CA SER A 183 26.11 -15.79 2.98
C SER A 183 25.31 -14.67 3.64
N PRO A 184 25.27 -14.60 4.99
CA PRO A 184 24.78 -13.42 5.68
C PRO A 184 25.65 -12.21 5.36
N LYS A 185 25.04 -11.02 5.38
CA LYS A 185 25.75 -9.75 5.40
C LYS A 185 26.29 -9.54 6.83
N LEU A 186 27.59 -9.26 6.95
CA LEU A 186 28.26 -8.97 8.22
C LEU A 186 27.97 -7.55 8.73
#